data_AF-G5AH94-F1
#
_entry.id   AF-G5AH94-F1
#
_cell.length_a   1.000
_cell.length_b   1.000
_cell.length_c   1.000
_cell.angle_alpha   90.00
_cell.angle_beta   90.00
_cell.angle_gamma   90.00
#
_symmetry.space_group_name_H-M   'P 1'
#
loop_
_entity.id
_entity.type
_entity.pdbx_description
1 polymer ?
#
loop_
_entity_poly.entity_id
_entity_poly.type
_entity_poly.pdbx_seq_one_letter_code
_entity_poly.pdbx_strand_id
1 'polypeptide(L)'
;MKSTPSKRLRLTWSEKVGILDKAARTPALSYRGLAEWAVTEFSLPAAPGKITICRIIKSSALTALLWCEDAWSKICASTIRHCWNPSGLVGKAALQFILK
;
A
#
# COMPACT_ATOMS: atom_id res chain seq x y z
N MET A 1 -23.36 27.19 -12.84
CA MET A 1 -22.48 26.18 -13.49
C MET A 1 -22.76 24.83 -12.87
N LYS A 2 -23.20 23.84 -13.66
CA LYS A 2 -23.44 22.47 -13.16
C LYS A 2 -22.09 21.73 -13.18
N SER A 3 -21.52 21.43 -12.01
CA SER A 3 -20.34 20.59 -11.91
C SER A 3 -20.73 19.17 -12.33
N THR A 4 -20.17 18.70 -13.44
CA THR A 4 -20.30 17.31 -13.88
C THR A 4 -19.79 16.40 -12.75
N PRO A 5 -20.50 15.32 -12.36
CA PRO A 5 -20.03 14.42 -11.33
C PRO A 5 -18.75 13.75 -11.83
N SER A 6 -17.62 14.22 -11.31
CA SER A 6 -16.30 13.65 -11.61
C SER A 6 -16.34 12.17 -11.22
N LYS A 7 -16.18 11.28 -12.22
CA LYS A 7 -16.05 9.84 -11.97
C LYS A 7 -14.99 9.66 -10.89
N ARG A 8 -15.36 9.08 -9.75
CA ARG A 8 -14.43 8.91 -8.63
C ARG A 8 -13.26 8.07 -9.11
N LEU A 9 -12.09 8.69 -9.21
CA LEU A 9 -10.84 8.01 -9.47
C LEU A 9 -10.62 6.91 -8.42
N ARG A 10 -10.54 5.66 -8.87
CA ARG A 10 -10.22 4.51 -8.02
C ARG A 10 -8.76 4.15 -8.25
N LEU A 11 -7.95 4.37 -7.23
CA LEU A 11 -6.54 3.98 -7.25
C LEU A 11 -6.39 2.50 -6.87
N THR A 12 -5.56 1.78 -7.60
CA THR A 12 -5.17 0.39 -7.31
C THR A 12 -4.27 0.32 -6.07
N TRP A 13 -3.98 -0.90 -5.61
CA TRP A 13 -3.04 -1.11 -4.49
C TRP A 13 -1.63 -0.61 -4.86
N SER A 14 -1.10 -1.05 -5.99
CA SER A 14 0.24 -0.69 -6.48
C SER A 14 0.40 0.82 -6.67
N GLU A 15 -0.62 1.50 -7.21
CA GLU A 15 -0.62 2.97 -7.35
C GLU A 15 -0.51 3.68 -6.00
N LYS A 16 -1.28 3.24 -4.99
CA LYS A 16 -1.23 3.84 -3.64
C LYS A 16 0.13 3.62 -2.99
N VAL A 17 0.68 2.43 -3.14
CA VAL A 17 2.02 2.08 -2.65
C VAL A 17 3.08 2.94 -3.32
N GLY A 18 3.02 3.09 -4.65
CA GLY A 18 3.95 3.94 -5.38
C GLY A 18 3.87 5.42 -4.99
N ILE A 19 2.66 5.95 -4.74
CA ILE A 19 2.47 7.30 -4.20
C ILE A 19 3.10 7.44 -2.80
N LEU A 20 2.92 6.44 -1.94
CA LEU A 20 3.51 6.44 -0.60
C LEU A 20 5.04 6.41 -0.66
N ASP A 21 5.62 5.54 -1.50
CA ASP A 21 7.08 5.44 -1.69
C ASP A 21 7.64 6.75 -2.26
N LYS A 22 6.99 7.34 -3.27
CA LYS A 22 7.39 8.65 -3.83
C LYS A 22 7.37 9.75 -2.77
N ALA A 23 6.33 9.80 -1.93
CA ALA A 23 6.22 10.77 -0.86
C ALA A 23 7.33 10.58 0.21
N ALA A 24 7.70 9.33 0.51
CA ALA A 24 8.78 9.02 1.44
C ALA A 24 10.15 9.41 0.88
N ARG A 25 10.41 9.19 -0.41
CA ARG A 25 11.68 9.56 -1.07
C ARG A 25 11.82 11.06 -1.33
N THR A 26 10.71 11.78 -1.44
CA THR A 26 10.72 13.22 -1.76
C THR A 26 9.77 14.00 -0.86
N PRO A 27 10.10 14.18 0.43
CA PRO A 27 9.21 14.80 1.41
C PRO A 27 8.93 16.29 1.13
N ALA A 28 9.78 16.95 0.35
CA ALA A 28 9.55 18.33 -0.10
C ALA A 28 8.48 18.45 -1.20
N LEU A 29 8.09 17.33 -1.84
CA LEU A 29 7.12 17.36 -2.93
C LEU A 29 5.71 17.64 -2.37
N SER A 30 5.08 18.70 -2.88
CA SER A 30 3.73 19.06 -2.45
C SER A 30 2.71 17.98 -2.82
N TYR A 31 1.56 17.95 -2.12
CA TYR A 31 0.47 17.02 -2.47
C TYR A 31 -0.05 17.21 -3.90
N ARG A 32 0.01 18.43 -4.45
CA ARG A 32 -0.35 18.70 -5.83
C ARG A 32 0.68 18.08 -6.78
N GLY A 33 1.97 18.27 -6.49
CA GLY A 33 3.06 17.66 -7.26
C GLY A 33 3.01 16.14 -7.24
N LEU A 34 2.68 15.52 -6.10
CA LEU A 34 2.46 14.07 -6.01
C LEU A 34 1.28 13.60 -6.86
N ALA A 35 0.18 14.37 -6.88
CA ALA A 35 -0.97 14.05 -7.71
C ALA A 35 -0.68 14.17 -9.21
N GLU A 36 0.05 15.21 -9.62
CA GLU A 36 0.50 15.42 -11.00
C GLU A 36 1.48 14.33 -11.44
N TRP A 37 2.47 14.00 -10.60
CA TRP A 37 3.39 12.90 -10.86
C TRP A 37 2.66 11.55 -10.98
N ALA A 38 1.65 11.28 -10.14
CA ALA A 38 0.89 10.04 -10.21
C ALA A 38 0.12 9.89 -11.53
N VAL A 39 -0.34 11.00 -12.12
CA VAL A 39 -0.96 10.99 -13.45
C VAL A 39 0.03 10.52 -14.50
N THR A 40 1.25 11.09 -14.49
CA THR A 40 2.29 10.73 -15.47
C THR A 40 2.83 9.32 -15.26
N GLU A 41 3.02 8.91 -14.02
CA GLU A 41 3.61 7.61 -13.67
C GLU A 41 2.66 6.45 -13.97
N PHE A 42 1.39 6.58 -13.56
CA PHE A 42 0.41 5.48 -13.64
C PHE A 42 -0.60 5.66 -14.78
N SER A 43 -0.40 6.65 -15.65
CA SER A 43 -1.32 6.99 -16.75
C SER A 43 -2.77 7.18 -16.27
N LEU A 44 -2.95 7.88 -15.14
CA LEU A 44 -4.27 8.08 -14.55
C LEU A 44 -5.12 9.02 -15.41
N PRO A 45 -6.43 8.79 -15.53
CA PRO A 45 -7.32 9.65 -16.32
C PRO A 45 -7.51 11.05 -15.69
N ALA A 46 -7.17 11.21 -14.41
CA ALA A 46 -7.26 12.48 -13.69
C ALA A 46 -6.34 12.49 -12.47
N ALA A 47 -5.91 13.67 -12.06
CA ALA A 47 -5.12 13.86 -10.84
C ALA A 47 -5.93 13.49 -9.59
N PRO A 48 -5.38 12.66 -8.67
CA PRO A 48 -6.01 12.41 -7.38
C PRO A 48 -6.21 13.71 -6.59
N GLY A 49 -7.35 13.84 -5.92
CA GLY A 49 -7.60 15.00 -5.06
C GLY A 49 -6.63 15.07 -3.88
N LYS A 50 -6.36 16.30 -3.38
CA LYS A 50 -5.48 16.54 -2.22
C LYS A 50 -5.81 15.67 -1.01
N ILE A 51 -7.11 15.50 -0.71
CA ILE A 51 -7.57 14.67 0.41
C ILE A 51 -7.23 13.19 0.19
N THR A 52 -7.32 12.70 -1.04
CA THR A 52 -6.93 11.33 -1.39
C THR A 52 -5.44 11.11 -1.17
N ILE A 53 -4.59 12.01 -1.66
CA ILE A 53 -3.13 11.96 -1.44
C ILE A 53 -2.80 11.98 0.05
N CYS A 54 -3.38 12.93 0.80
CA CYS A 54 -3.18 13.02 2.25
C CYS A 54 -3.58 11.74 2.99
N ARG A 55 -4.73 11.13 2.61
CA ARG A 55 -5.19 9.86 3.19
C ARG A 55 -4.26 8.70 2.90
N ILE A 56 -3.70 8.61 1.70
CA ILE A 56 -2.74 7.57 1.33
C ILE A 56 -1.47 7.71 2.18
N ILE A 57 -0.88 8.91 2.21
CA ILE A 57 0.38 9.18 2.93
C ILE A 57 0.24 8.92 4.43
N LYS A 58 -0.92 9.28 5.01
CA LYS A 58 -1.18 9.11 6.45
C LYS A 58 -1.84 7.78 6.81
N SER A 59 -1.99 6.86 5.86
CA SER A 59 -2.67 5.59 6.13
C SER A 59 -1.76 4.64 6.89
N SER A 60 -1.97 4.53 8.20
CA SER A 60 -1.30 3.51 9.02
C SER A 60 -1.59 2.09 8.53
N ALA A 61 -2.82 1.84 8.05
CA ALA A 61 -3.20 0.54 7.49
C ALA A 61 -2.40 0.19 6.22
N LEU A 62 -2.20 1.15 5.31
CA LEU A 62 -1.42 0.92 4.08
C LEU A 62 0.05 0.64 4.40
N THR A 63 0.62 1.40 5.33
CA THR A 63 1.99 1.15 5.83
C THR A 63 2.10 -0.22 6.50
N ALA A 64 1.14 -0.59 7.34
CA ALA A 64 1.14 -1.90 8.02
C ALA A 64 1.05 -3.06 7.02
N LEU A 65 0.21 -2.96 6.00
CA LEU A 65 0.10 -3.97 4.95
C LEU A 65 1.41 -4.11 4.15
N LEU A 66 2.10 -3.00 3.86
CA LEU A 66 3.42 -3.05 3.22
C LEU A 66 4.46 -3.74 4.09
N TRP A 67 4.43 -3.50 5.41
CA TRP A 67 5.31 -4.20 6.34
C TRP A 67 5.00 -5.70 6.37
N CYS A 68 3.72 -6.07 6.34
CA CYS A 68 3.31 -7.48 6.25
C CYS A 68 3.80 -8.12 4.94
N GLU A 69 3.65 -7.44 3.81
CA GLU A 69 4.10 -7.93 2.50
C GLU A 69 5.63 -8.09 2.47
N ASP A 70 6.38 -7.08 2.92
CA ASP A 70 7.84 -7.13 2.99
C ASP A 70 8.33 -8.23 3.95
N ALA A 71 7.75 -8.32 5.14
CA ALA A 71 8.08 -9.37 6.09
C ALA A 71 7.79 -10.75 5.50
N TRP A 72 6.61 -10.95 4.91
CA TRP A 72 6.22 -12.24 4.33
C TRP A 72 7.12 -12.63 3.15
N SER A 73 7.55 -11.68 2.32
CA SER A 73 8.46 -11.94 1.20
C SER A 73 9.83 -12.48 1.64
N LYS A 74 10.27 -12.14 2.87
CA LYS A 74 11.55 -12.55 3.45
C LYS A 74 11.46 -13.84 4.25
N ILE A 75 10.26 -14.37 4.47
CA ILE A 75 10.01 -15.55 5.28
C ILE A 75 9.74 -16.74 4.36
N CYS A 76 10.60 -17.75 4.42
CA CYS A 76 10.36 -19.02 3.75
C CYS A 76 9.54 -19.98 4.63
N ALA A 77 8.95 -21.01 4.02
CA ALA A 77 8.12 -22.00 4.70
C ALA A 77 8.85 -22.70 5.86
N SER A 78 10.17 -22.88 5.78
CA SER A 78 10.97 -23.44 6.86
C SER A 78 11.04 -22.50 8.08
N THR A 79 11.21 -21.20 7.89
CA THR A 79 11.15 -20.21 8.99
C THR A 79 9.80 -20.23 9.70
N ILE A 80 8.70 -20.36 8.95
CA ILE A 80 7.35 -20.47 9.54
C ILE A 80 7.26 -21.75 10.40
N ARG A 81 7.71 -22.88 9.85
CA ARG A 81 7.65 -24.19 10.52
C ARG A 81 8.53 -24.25 11.77
N HIS A 82 9.75 -23.72 11.71
CA HIS A 82 10.76 -23.90 12.76
C HIS A 82 10.83 -22.74 13.75
N CYS A 83 10.45 -21.52 13.36
CA CYS A 83 10.56 -20.34 14.23
C CYS A 83 9.18 -19.85 14.68
N TRP A 84 8.17 -19.84 13.81
CA TRP A 84 6.86 -19.24 14.14
C TRP A 84 5.90 -20.21 14.85
N ASN A 85 5.95 -21.49 14.49
CA ASN A 85 5.18 -22.53 15.19
C ASN A 85 5.53 -22.62 16.69
N PRO A 86 6.81 -22.72 17.11
CA PRO A 86 7.13 -22.77 18.54
C PRO A 86 6.94 -21.45 19.27
N SER A 87 6.98 -20.29 18.59
CA SER A 87 6.76 -18.99 19.24
C SER A 87 5.29 -18.65 19.47
N GLY A 88 4.36 -19.44 18.93
CA GLY A 88 2.92 -19.21 19.07
C GLY A 88 2.38 -18.06 18.22
N LEU A 89 3.20 -17.48 17.34
CA LEU A 89 2.80 -16.41 16.42
C LEU A 89 1.74 -16.87 15.40
N VAL A 90 1.73 -18.17 15.08
CA VAL A 90 0.74 -18.77 14.17
C VAL A 90 -0.03 -19.83 14.94
N GLY A 91 -1.35 -19.66 15.04
CA GLY A 91 -2.22 -20.67 15.64
C GLY A 91 -2.15 -21.99 14.86
N LYS A 92 -2.26 -23.13 15.54
CA LYS A 92 -2.14 -24.48 14.95
C LYS A 92 -3.02 -24.69 13.71
N ALA A 93 -4.21 -24.08 13.66
CA ALA A 93 -5.12 -24.14 12.52
C ALA A 93 -4.58 -23.39 11.28
N ALA A 94 -3.91 -22.24 11.47
CA ALA A 94 -3.34 -21.46 10.36
C ALA A 94 -2.10 -22.14 9.76
N LEU A 95 -1.31 -22.87 10.55
CA LEU A 95 -0.17 -23.64 10.04
C LEU A 95 -0.57 -24.74 9.05
N GLN A 96 -1.71 -25.39 9.27
CA GLN A 96 -2.23 -26.43 8.36
C GLN A 96 -2.63 -25.90 6.99
N PHE A 97 -2.95 -24.60 6.89
CA PHE A 97 -3.29 -23.94 5.63
C PHE A 97 -2.03 -23.45 4.89
N ILE A 98 -1.01 -22.99 5.63
CA ILE A 98 0.20 -22.38 5.06
C ILE A 98 1.23 -23.41 4.56
N LEU A 99 1.28 -24.60 5.17
CA LEU A 99 2.33 -25.60 4.93
C LEU A 99 1.86 -26.83 4.13
N LYS A 100 0.69 -26.75 3.47
CA LYS A 100 0.22 -27.80 2.55
C LYS A 100 0.86 -27.70 1.19
#